data_AF-A0A6P6Y2A8-F1
#
_entry.id   AF-A0A6P6Y2A8-F1
#
_cell.length_a   1.000
_cell.length_b   1.000
_cell.length_c   1.000
_cell.angle_alpha   90.00
_cell.angle_beta   90.00
_cell.angle_gamma   90.00
#
_symmetry.space_group_name_H-M   'P 1'
#
loop_
_entity.id
_entity.type
_entity.pdbx_description
1 polymer ?
#
loop_
_entity_poly.entity_id
_entity_poly.type
_entity_poly.pdbx_seq_one_letter_code
_entity_poly.pdbx_strand_id
1 'polypeptide(L)'
;MLLRIGFYNAPIPVQTDLYFFELRNGEQFLEGTPANLREIGPFVFNVDRKREIIAWTDQTVIFHEKFFATFDQERSPFSINTRMQTVNVPIVASLGWTNYWLDKFKIRFIYPITQHAIHIIMRTFGENLLEEIPISEVLFGRKISIVTVFDSLAASLRLFHIPFPDYTILWESFGNYEIVNSSFGVMDLFMGHWFGPLEHYRFNRPGHHKMNEVRSILGSRHYENYASPCNLIKGLDIFHFGLHDQGQSFEIYFQHFCRRIKFIRKGYHWNNGLRTVRYEVWPFLFNMRLVENRCYCFGDRKLKECDGYTDLAGCFGGLALAFSFPHFVGSPHLNHDVYGLRPQWSEHGSFIELEPTLGIPVHAKLSFQFNFILRDLPRFGPLSKLHECIMPYARVTVQAKVDGWLQL
;
A
#
# COMPACT_ATOMS: atom_id res chain seq x y z
N MET A 1 -1.07 -32.65 -5.70
CA MET A 1 -2.47 -32.28 -5.37
C MET A 1 -2.53 -31.07 -4.43
N LEU A 2 -1.85 -31.11 -3.27
CA LEU A 2 -1.82 -30.01 -2.29
C LEU A 2 -1.35 -28.66 -2.86
N LEU A 3 -0.26 -28.62 -3.63
CA LEU A 3 0.23 -27.40 -4.29
C LEU A 3 -0.79 -26.79 -5.27
N ARG A 4 -1.61 -27.64 -5.90
CA ARG A 4 -2.66 -27.17 -6.82
C ARG A 4 -3.83 -26.57 -6.04
N ILE A 5 -4.24 -27.19 -4.92
CA ILE A 5 -5.32 -26.68 -4.06
C ILE A 5 -4.90 -25.36 -3.38
N GLY A 6 -3.68 -25.31 -2.83
CA GLY A 6 -3.11 -24.10 -2.23
C GLY A 6 -2.78 -22.98 -3.22
N PHE A 7 -2.83 -23.25 -4.53
CA PHE A 7 -2.82 -22.20 -5.55
C PHE A 7 -4.19 -21.53 -5.68
N TYR A 8 -5.28 -22.30 -5.72
CA TYR A 8 -6.64 -21.74 -5.86
C TYR A 8 -7.09 -20.98 -4.60
N ASN A 9 -6.85 -21.55 -3.43
CA ASN A 9 -7.26 -20.99 -2.13
C ASN A 9 -6.05 -20.78 -1.23
N ALA A 10 -6.17 -19.92 -0.21
CA ALA A 10 -5.13 -19.82 0.82
C ALA A 10 -5.07 -21.14 1.61
N PRO A 11 -3.91 -21.83 1.70
CA PRO A 11 -3.82 -23.12 2.38
C PRO A 11 -3.76 -23.01 3.92
N ILE A 12 -3.55 -21.80 4.44
CA ILE A 12 -3.34 -21.52 5.86
C ILE A 12 -4.21 -20.29 6.21
N PRO A 13 -4.86 -20.24 7.39
CA PRO A 13 -5.56 -19.06 7.86
C PRO A 13 -4.63 -17.84 7.87
N VAL A 14 -5.06 -16.76 7.24
CA VAL A 14 -4.33 -15.49 7.25
C VAL A 14 -5.10 -14.50 8.12
N GLN A 15 -4.47 -14.07 9.21
CA GLN A 15 -4.97 -12.99 10.05
C GLN A 15 -4.34 -11.67 9.58
N THR A 16 -5.15 -10.62 9.51
CA THR A 16 -4.67 -9.27 9.20
C THR A 16 -5.12 -8.32 10.30
N ASP A 17 -4.14 -7.68 10.92
CA ASP A 17 -4.33 -6.68 11.96
C ASP A 17 -4.15 -5.29 11.33
N LEU A 18 -5.22 -4.50 11.31
CA LEU A 18 -5.21 -3.11 10.85
C LEU A 18 -5.14 -2.15 12.04
N TYR A 19 -4.32 -1.11 11.90
CA TYR A 19 -4.19 -0.05 12.88
C TYR A 19 -4.26 1.29 12.16
N PHE A 20 -4.96 2.25 12.75
CA PHE A 20 -5.11 3.60 12.21
C PHE A 20 -4.46 4.62 13.13
N PHE A 21 -3.96 5.71 12.55
CA PHE A 21 -3.36 6.80 13.30
C PHE A 21 -4.35 7.96 13.43
N GLU A 22 -4.96 8.09 14.61
CA GLU A 22 -5.80 9.23 14.97
C GLU A 22 -4.95 10.48 15.19
N LEU A 23 -5.35 11.59 14.59
CA LEU A 23 -4.77 12.91 14.80
C LEU A 23 -5.39 13.57 16.03
N ARG A 24 -4.59 13.79 17.08
CA ARG A 24 -5.07 14.35 18.36
C ARG A 24 -5.08 15.87 18.43
N ASN A 25 -4.34 16.52 17.54
CA ASN A 25 -4.11 17.97 17.52
C ASN A 25 -4.46 18.57 16.16
N GLY A 26 -5.59 18.16 15.57
CA GLY A 26 -5.96 18.55 14.20
C GLY A 26 -5.94 20.06 13.96
N GLU A 27 -6.55 20.85 14.85
CA GLU A 27 -6.60 22.31 14.70
C GLU A 27 -5.19 22.93 14.71
N GLN A 28 -4.35 22.57 15.69
CA GLN A 28 -2.98 23.06 15.79
C GLN A 28 -2.11 22.57 14.63
N PHE A 29 -2.42 21.38 14.10
CA PHE A 29 -1.75 20.81 12.95
C PHE A 29 -1.99 21.61 11.67
N LEU A 30 -3.23 22.09 11.45
CA LEU A 30 -3.53 23.02 10.34
C LEU A 30 -2.85 24.38 10.51
N GLU A 31 -2.49 24.76 11.73
CA GLU A 31 -1.76 25.98 12.05
C GLU A 31 -0.23 25.84 11.95
N GLY A 32 0.27 24.64 11.63
CA GLY A 32 1.70 24.37 11.40
C GLY A 32 2.43 23.66 12.53
N THR A 33 1.70 23.17 13.54
CA THR A 33 2.28 22.29 14.55
C THR A 33 2.49 20.88 13.96
N PRO A 34 3.56 20.14 14.31
CA PRO A 34 3.71 18.74 13.92
C PRO A 34 2.53 17.88 14.37
N ALA A 35 2.20 16.83 13.59
CA ALA A 35 1.10 15.93 13.91
C ALA A 35 1.37 15.15 15.20
N ASN A 36 0.38 15.04 16.09
CA ASN A 36 0.42 14.20 17.28
C ASN A 36 -0.57 13.04 17.10
N LEU A 37 -0.03 11.85 16.88
CA LEU A 37 -0.81 10.69 16.49
C LEU A 37 -1.03 9.73 17.68
N ARG A 38 -2.21 9.12 17.73
CA ARG A 38 -2.47 7.94 18.55
C ARG A 38 -2.86 6.79 17.67
N GLU A 39 -2.17 5.68 17.83
CA GLU A 39 -2.53 4.44 17.17
C GLU A 39 -3.80 3.83 17.80
N ILE A 40 -4.74 3.42 16.95
CA ILE A 40 -5.98 2.73 17.32
C ILE A 40 -6.02 1.40 16.58
N GLY A 41 -6.15 0.31 17.32
CA GLY A 41 -6.19 -1.06 16.80
C GLY A 41 -5.62 -2.09 17.79
N PRO A 42 -5.50 -3.36 17.39
CA PRO A 42 -5.83 -3.86 16.05
C PRO A 42 -7.33 -3.94 15.78
N PHE A 43 -7.70 -3.73 14.52
CA PHE A 43 -8.93 -4.25 13.93
C PHE A 43 -8.55 -5.53 13.18
N VAL A 44 -9.01 -6.67 13.70
CA VAL A 44 -8.59 -8.00 13.27
C VAL A 44 -9.52 -8.53 12.19
N PHE A 45 -8.93 -9.04 11.11
CA PHE A 45 -9.64 -9.63 9.99
C PHE A 45 -9.08 -11.02 9.67
N ASN A 46 -9.96 -11.95 9.34
CA ASN A 46 -9.58 -13.20 8.68
C ASN A 46 -9.64 -12.98 7.18
N VAL A 47 -8.54 -13.26 6.48
CA VAL A 47 -8.40 -13.03 5.04
C VAL A 47 -8.34 -14.35 4.29
N ASP A 48 -9.24 -14.48 3.33
CA ASP A 48 -9.27 -15.57 2.37
C ASP A 48 -8.93 -15.07 0.97
N ARG A 49 -8.57 -16.00 0.09
CA ARG A 49 -8.22 -15.73 -1.31
C ARG A 49 -8.87 -16.74 -2.23
N LYS A 50 -9.32 -16.28 -3.39
CA LYS A 50 -9.67 -17.13 -4.55
C LYS A 50 -8.89 -16.71 -5.80
N ARG A 51 -8.49 -17.68 -6.61
CA ARG A 51 -7.92 -17.47 -7.95
C ARG A 51 -8.75 -18.12 -9.03
N GLU A 52 -8.93 -17.42 -10.14
CA GLU A 52 -9.59 -17.92 -11.35
C GLU A 52 -8.59 -17.96 -12.50
N ILE A 53 -8.32 -19.14 -13.04
CA ILE A 53 -7.34 -19.32 -14.11
C ILE A 53 -7.96 -18.91 -15.44
N ILE A 54 -7.25 -18.04 -16.14
CA ILE A 54 -7.57 -17.63 -17.51
C ILE A 54 -6.87 -18.56 -18.51
N ALA A 55 -5.57 -18.79 -18.29
CA ALA A 55 -4.77 -19.60 -19.19
C ALA A 55 -3.67 -20.35 -18.44
N TRP A 56 -3.35 -21.54 -18.96
CA TRP A 56 -2.34 -22.42 -18.39
C TRP A 56 -1.39 -22.84 -19.50
N THR A 57 -0.22 -22.21 -19.57
CA THR A 57 0.78 -22.44 -20.63
C THR A 57 1.92 -23.31 -20.11
N ASP A 58 2.78 -23.83 -20.97
CA ASP A 58 3.92 -24.65 -20.55
C ASP A 58 4.89 -23.95 -19.59
N GLN A 59 4.92 -22.61 -19.58
CA GLN A 59 5.84 -21.83 -18.75
C GLN A 59 5.15 -21.11 -17.60
N THR A 60 3.92 -20.65 -17.83
CA THR A 60 3.25 -19.66 -16.97
C THR A 60 1.78 -20.02 -16.74
N VAL A 61 1.23 -19.49 -15.66
CA VAL A 61 -0.20 -19.49 -15.38
C VAL A 61 -0.68 -18.05 -15.36
N ILE A 62 -1.80 -17.79 -16.03
CA ILE A 62 -2.46 -16.48 -16.07
C ILE A 62 -3.78 -16.61 -15.33
N PHE A 63 -4.05 -15.71 -14.38
CA PHE A 63 -5.23 -15.80 -13.51
C PHE A 63 -5.70 -14.42 -13.02
N HIS A 64 -6.95 -14.35 -12.58
CA HIS A 64 -7.45 -13.29 -11.71
C HIS A 64 -7.40 -13.74 -10.25
N GLU A 65 -7.24 -12.81 -9.33
CA GLU A 65 -7.18 -13.06 -7.90
C GLU A 65 -8.17 -12.15 -7.16
N LYS A 66 -8.80 -12.67 -6.12
CA LYS A 66 -9.72 -11.91 -5.27
C LYS A 66 -9.49 -12.28 -3.81
N PHE A 67 -9.33 -11.26 -2.98
CA PHE A 67 -9.25 -11.40 -1.52
C PHE A 67 -10.59 -11.07 -0.88
N PHE A 68 -10.87 -11.76 0.23
CA PHE A 68 -12.07 -11.56 1.05
C PHE A 68 -11.61 -11.36 2.48
N ALA A 69 -12.23 -10.44 3.21
CA ALA A 69 -11.98 -10.31 4.64
C ALA A 69 -13.26 -10.38 5.44
N THR A 70 -13.17 -11.05 6.58
CA THR A 70 -14.22 -11.11 7.59
C THR A 70 -13.69 -10.47 8.87
N PHE A 71 -14.39 -9.45 9.36
CA PHE A 71 -14.04 -8.77 10.60
C PHE A 71 -14.25 -9.68 11.81
N ASP A 72 -13.28 -9.71 12.71
CA ASP A 72 -13.32 -10.48 13.95
C ASP A 72 -13.41 -9.51 15.14
N GLN A 73 -14.64 -9.28 15.62
CA GLN A 73 -14.89 -8.36 16.73
C GLN A 73 -14.35 -8.89 18.06
N GLU A 74 -14.26 -10.21 18.27
CA GLU A 74 -13.81 -10.79 19.54
C GLU A 74 -12.31 -10.58 19.76
N ARG A 75 -11.52 -10.69 18.69
CA ARG A 75 -10.07 -10.41 18.73
C ARG A 75 -9.73 -8.93 18.55
N SER A 76 -10.71 -8.08 18.21
CA SER A 76 -10.53 -6.63 18.06
C SER A 76 -10.85 -5.90 19.36
N PRO A 77 -9.88 -5.27 20.06
CA PRO A 77 -10.15 -4.50 21.27
C PRO A 77 -11.02 -3.26 21.03
N PHE A 78 -11.13 -2.80 19.78
CA PHE A 78 -11.96 -1.67 19.38
C PHE A 78 -13.13 -2.12 18.51
N SER A 79 -14.24 -1.39 18.57
CA SER A 79 -15.35 -1.57 17.63
C SER A 79 -15.05 -0.83 16.34
N ILE A 80 -15.48 -1.35 15.19
CA ILE A 80 -15.43 -0.60 13.92
C ILE A 80 -16.23 0.71 13.96
N ASN A 81 -17.14 0.90 14.93
CA ASN A 81 -17.85 2.16 15.13
C ASN A 81 -17.06 3.19 15.95
N THR A 82 -15.87 2.83 16.47
CA THR A 82 -14.96 3.79 17.11
C THR A 82 -14.66 4.92 16.12
N ARG A 83 -14.78 6.15 16.59
CA ARG A 83 -14.49 7.35 15.80
C ARG A 83 -13.04 7.77 16.02
N MET A 84 -12.43 8.31 14.96
CA MET A 84 -11.14 8.96 15.03
C MET A 84 -11.18 10.29 14.29
N GLN A 85 -10.42 11.26 14.77
CA GLN A 85 -10.11 12.45 14.00
C GLN A 85 -8.95 12.15 13.04
N THR A 86 -9.11 12.52 11.77
CA THR A 86 -8.09 12.33 10.72
C THR A 86 -8.17 13.45 9.69
N VAL A 87 -7.20 13.48 8.78
CA VAL A 87 -7.34 14.23 7.52
C VAL A 87 -8.35 13.55 6.60
N ASN A 88 -9.13 14.34 5.88
CA ASN A 88 -10.07 13.88 4.88
C ASN A 88 -9.32 13.31 3.68
N VAL A 89 -9.21 11.99 3.65
CA VAL A 89 -8.40 11.24 2.68
C VAL A 89 -8.80 11.53 1.23
N PRO A 90 -10.08 11.48 0.83
CA PRO A 90 -10.49 11.88 -0.51
C PRO A 90 -10.00 13.27 -0.91
N ILE A 91 -10.10 14.27 -0.02
CA ILE A 91 -9.61 15.62 -0.31
C ILE A 91 -8.09 15.63 -0.48
N VAL A 92 -7.35 15.06 0.46
CA VAL A 92 -5.87 14.97 0.41
C VAL A 92 -5.40 14.27 -0.86
N ALA A 93 -6.03 13.15 -1.23
CA ALA A 93 -5.74 12.41 -2.45
C ALA A 93 -6.01 13.27 -3.70
N SER A 94 -7.16 13.95 -3.75
CA SER A 94 -7.53 14.83 -4.88
C SER A 94 -6.54 15.95 -5.10
N LEU A 95 -6.14 16.59 -4.00
CA LEU A 95 -5.23 17.71 -3.98
C LEU A 95 -3.83 17.31 -4.44
N GLY A 96 -3.30 16.22 -3.90
CA GLY A 96 -1.99 15.68 -4.30
C GLY A 96 -1.99 15.27 -5.78
N TRP A 97 -3.04 14.60 -6.23
CA TRP A 97 -3.17 14.20 -7.64
C TRP A 97 -3.31 15.39 -8.59
N THR A 98 -4.10 16.40 -8.21
CA THR A 98 -4.21 17.65 -8.99
C THR A 98 -2.85 18.29 -9.12
N ASN A 99 -2.09 18.42 -8.03
CA ASN A 99 -0.76 19.00 -8.06
C ASN A 99 0.20 18.21 -8.97
N TYR A 100 0.17 16.88 -8.91
CA TYR A 100 0.94 16.01 -9.80
C TYR A 100 0.65 16.27 -11.29
N TRP A 101 -0.61 16.39 -11.70
CA TRP A 101 -0.94 16.61 -13.11
C TRP A 101 -0.59 18.01 -13.60
N LEU A 102 -0.74 19.01 -12.75
CA LEU A 102 -0.28 20.36 -13.06
C LEU A 102 1.22 20.38 -13.37
N ASP A 103 2.00 19.59 -12.63
CA ASP A 103 3.44 19.42 -12.84
C ASP A 103 3.74 18.63 -14.11
N LYS A 104 3.09 17.48 -14.27
CA LYS A 104 3.29 16.57 -15.42
C LYS A 104 3.03 17.26 -16.76
N PHE A 105 1.98 18.06 -16.87
CA PHE A 105 1.66 18.81 -18.09
C PHE A 105 2.26 20.22 -18.14
N LYS A 106 3.03 20.63 -17.13
CA LYS A 106 3.66 21.96 -17.05
C LYS A 106 2.65 23.13 -17.15
N ILE A 107 1.45 22.94 -16.61
CA ILE A 107 0.36 23.92 -16.64
C ILE A 107 0.18 24.65 -15.30
N ARG A 108 1.27 24.84 -14.53
CA ARG A 108 1.20 25.52 -13.21
C ARG A 108 0.56 26.92 -13.23
N PHE A 109 0.44 27.58 -14.39
CA PHE A 109 -0.22 28.88 -14.51
C PHE A 109 -1.71 28.87 -14.12
N ILE A 110 -2.41 27.73 -14.23
CA ILE A 110 -3.82 27.60 -13.81
C ILE A 110 -3.99 27.36 -12.31
N TYR A 111 -2.89 27.25 -11.56
CA TYR A 111 -2.93 26.93 -10.14
C TYR A 111 -3.88 27.86 -9.34
N PRO A 112 -3.89 29.20 -9.50
CA PRO A 112 -4.83 30.07 -8.79
C PRO A 112 -6.31 29.73 -9.07
N ILE A 113 -6.64 29.33 -10.30
CA ILE A 113 -7.99 28.94 -10.71
C ILE A 113 -8.38 27.65 -10.01
N THR A 114 -7.49 26.64 -10.03
CA THR A 114 -7.74 25.35 -9.37
C THR A 114 -7.93 25.50 -7.87
N GLN A 115 -7.14 26.36 -7.21
CA GLN A 115 -7.28 26.64 -5.78
C GLN A 115 -8.63 27.29 -5.45
N HIS A 116 -9.07 28.25 -6.26
CA HIS A 116 -10.35 28.91 -6.06
C HIS A 116 -11.52 27.94 -6.23
N ALA A 117 -11.48 27.10 -7.27
CA ALA A 117 -12.47 26.06 -7.50
C ALA A 117 -12.54 25.08 -6.34
N ILE A 118 -11.40 24.56 -5.86
CA ILE A 118 -11.37 23.66 -4.70
C ILE A 118 -11.96 24.33 -3.46
N HIS A 119 -11.60 25.58 -3.18
CA HIS A 119 -12.13 26.32 -2.04
C HIS A 119 -13.66 26.51 -2.10
N ILE A 120 -14.21 26.80 -3.29
CA ILE A 120 -15.66 26.87 -3.51
C ILE A 120 -16.32 25.52 -3.27
N ILE A 121 -15.74 24.45 -3.79
CA ILE A 121 -16.28 23.09 -3.66
C ILE A 121 -16.29 22.68 -2.19
N MET A 122 -15.17 22.85 -1.48
CA MET A 122 -15.09 22.57 -0.04
C MET A 122 -16.17 23.30 0.75
N ARG A 123 -16.39 24.60 0.47
CA ARG A 123 -17.46 25.38 1.13
C ARG A 123 -18.86 24.94 0.74
N THR A 124 -19.10 24.66 -0.55
CA THR A 124 -20.43 24.29 -1.08
C THR A 124 -20.90 22.96 -0.51
N PHE A 125 -19.99 21.98 -0.38
CA PHE A 125 -20.32 20.65 0.15
C PHE A 125 -20.11 20.52 1.66
N GLY A 126 -19.64 21.57 2.34
CA GLY A 126 -19.34 21.53 3.78
C GLY A 126 -18.19 20.58 4.13
N GLU A 127 -17.30 20.33 3.17
CA GLU A 127 -16.18 19.39 3.30
C GLU A 127 -15.01 20.08 4.00
N ASN A 128 -14.55 19.48 5.09
CA ASN A 128 -13.41 19.96 5.86
C ASN A 128 -12.18 19.08 5.65
N LEU A 129 -11.00 19.69 5.73
CA LEU A 129 -9.74 18.96 5.64
C LEU A 129 -9.53 18.01 6.83
N LEU A 130 -10.08 18.37 7.99
CA LEU A 130 -10.15 17.50 9.15
C LEU A 130 -11.55 16.93 9.26
N GLU A 131 -11.63 15.70 9.70
CA GLU A 131 -12.90 15.04 9.93
C GLU A 131 -12.84 14.09 11.10
N GLU A 132 -14.00 13.84 11.69
CA GLU A 132 -14.19 12.81 12.69
C GLU A 132 -15.06 11.70 12.10
N ILE A 133 -14.46 10.53 11.86
CA ILE A 133 -15.06 9.46 11.05
C ILE A 133 -14.99 8.13 11.82
N PRO A 134 -16.04 7.28 11.75
CA PRO A 134 -15.95 5.92 12.28
C PRO A 134 -15.03 5.06 11.43
N ILE A 135 -14.33 4.11 12.06
CA ILE A 135 -13.42 3.18 11.38
C ILE A 135 -14.16 2.35 10.30
N SER A 136 -15.45 2.06 10.49
CA SER A 136 -16.29 1.36 9.52
C SER A 136 -16.40 2.10 8.18
N GLU A 137 -16.55 3.42 8.19
CA GLU A 137 -16.58 4.23 6.97
C GLU A 137 -15.20 4.33 6.31
N VAL A 138 -14.11 4.32 7.09
CA VAL A 138 -12.76 4.27 6.55
C VAL A 138 -12.49 2.94 5.84
N LEU A 139 -12.93 1.84 6.45
CA LEU A 139 -12.68 0.49 5.94
C LEU A 139 -13.57 0.17 4.74
N PHE A 140 -14.88 0.25 4.92
CA PHE A 140 -15.90 -0.24 3.97
C PHE A 140 -16.47 0.87 3.09
N GLY A 141 -16.02 2.09 3.34
CA GLY A 141 -16.30 3.24 2.52
C GLY A 141 -17.53 4.02 2.93
N ARG A 142 -17.55 5.22 2.37
CA ARG A 142 -18.65 6.18 2.46
C ARG A 142 -18.78 6.88 1.12
N LYS A 143 -19.90 7.56 0.89
CA LYS A 143 -20.03 8.44 -0.26
C LYS A 143 -18.99 9.56 -0.19
N ILE A 144 -18.28 9.76 -1.29
CA ILE A 144 -17.20 10.72 -1.43
C ILE A 144 -17.56 11.74 -2.51
N SER A 145 -17.33 13.01 -2.20
CA SER A 145 -17.61 14.13 -3.10
C SER A 145 -16.50 14.33 -4.16
N ILE A 146 -15.46 13.50 -4.15
CA ILE A 146 -14.26 13.61 -5.01
C ILE A 146 -14.57 13.58 -6.50
N VAL A 147 -15.52 12.75 -6.95
CA VAL A 147 -15.93 12.69 -8.36
C VAL A 147 -16.49 14.05 -8.78
N THR A 148 -17.34 14.65 -7.95
CA THR A 148 -17.89 15.99 -8.19
C THR A 148 -16.81 17.07 -8.13
N VAL A 149 -15.81 16.93 -7.27
CA VAL A 149 -14.66 17.84 -7.21
C VAL A 149 -13.89 17.81 -8.54
N PHE A 150 -13.60 16.61 -9.05
CA PHE A 150 -12.90 16.44 -10.32
C PHE A 150 -13.73 16.88 -11.52
N ASP A 151 -15.01 16.55 -11.59
CA ASP A 151 -15.90 17.00 -12.66
C ASP A 151 -15.98 18.52 -12.71
N SER A 152 -16.05 19.18 -11.56
CA SER A 152 -16.10 20.65 -11.46
C SER A 152 -14.78 21.30 -11.89
N LEU A 153 -13.65 20.72 -11.50
CA LEU A 153 -12.33 21.18 -11.93
C LEU A 153 -12.14 20.97 -13.44
N ALA A 154 -12.48 19.78 -13.94
CA ALA A 154 -12.41 19.46 -15.36
C ALA A 154 -13.32 20.38 -16.19
N ALA A 155 -14.55 20.65 -15.74
CA ALA A 155 -15.47 21.57 -16.41
C ALA A 155 -14.88 22.98 -16.52
N SER A 156 -14.27 23.47 -15.44
CA SER A 156 -13.62 24.79 -15.43
C SER A 156 -12.46 24.88 -16.42
N LEU A 157 -11.70 23.80 -16.59
CA LEU A 157 -10.56 23.76 -17.52
C LEU A 157 -10.97 23.50 -18.97
N ARG A 158 -12.06 22.75 -19.20
CA ARG A 158 -12.67 22.54 -20.53
C ARG A 158 -13.13 23.86 -21.14
N LEU A 159 -13.61 24.82 -20.33
CA LEU A 159 -13.94 26.19 -20.82
C LEU A 159 -12.77 26.87 -21.53
N PHE A 160 -11.53 26.53 -21.15
CA PHE A 160 -10.31 27.11 -21.71
C PHE A 160 -9.57 26.16 -22.68
N HIS A 161 -10.21 25.07 -23.12
CA HIS A 161 -9.61 24.04 -23.99
C HIS A 161 -8.31 23.41 -23.41
N ILE A 162 -8.18 23.39 -22.09
CA ILE A 162 -7.02 22.79 -21.42
C ILE A 162 -7.32 21.29 -21.20
N PRO A 163 -6.48 20.37 -21.69
CA PRO A 163 -6.68 18.95 -21.47
C PRO A 163 -6.50 18.63 -19.98
N PHE A 164 -7.51 18.05 -19.36
CA PHE A 164 -7.44 17.50 -18.01
C PHE A 164 -7.68 15.98 -18.10
N PRO A 165 -6.85 15.16 -17.44
CA PRO A 165 -6.97 13.71 -17.46
C PRO A 165 -8.35 13.28 -16.93
N ASP A 166 -8.87 12.19 -17.49
CA ASP A 166 -10.03 11.54 -16.90
C ASP A 166 -9.64 10.95 -15.53
N TYR A 167 -10.50 11.14 -14.53
CA TYR A 167 -10.28 10.59 -13.20
C TYR A 167 -10.36 9.06 -13.20
N THR A 168 -10.95 8.45 -14.22
CA THR A 168 -10.92 6.99 -14.44
C THR A 168 -9.49 6.44 -14.44
N ILE A 169 -8.51 7.22 -14.93
CA ILE A 169 -7.08 6.86 -14.93
C ILE A 169 -6.55 6.60 -13.51
N LEU A 170 -7.06 7.31 -12.49
CA LEU A 170 -6.72 7.00 -11.09
C LEU A 170 -7.09 5.57 -10.76
N TRP A 171 -8.31 5.17 -11.08
CA TRP A 171 -8.88 3.90 -10.67
C TRP A 171 -8.38 2.72 -11.52
N GLU A 172 -8.12 2.96 -12.81
CA GLU A 172 -7.40 2.03 -13.68
C GLU A 172 -6.00 1.71 -13.12
N SER A 173 -5.30 2.70 -12.57
CA SER A 173 -3.98 2.51 -11.97
C SER A 173 -3.98 1.64 -10.69
N PHE A 174 -5.15 1.42 -10.09
CA PHE A 174 -5.37 0.44 -9.01
C PHE A 174 -5.76 -0.95 -9.51
N GLY A 175 -5.44 -1.27 -10.77
CA GLY A 175 -5.74 -2.58 -11.38
C GLY A 175 -7.21 -2.75 -11.70
N ASN A 176 -7.76 -1.78 -12.42
CA ASN A 176 -9.17 -1.72 -12.83
C ASN A 176 -10.14 -1.69 -11.64
N TYR A 177 -9.75 -1.01 -10.55
CA TYR A 177 -10.72 -0.65 -9.54
C TYR A 177 -11.75 0.29 -10.17
N GLU A 178 -13.03 0.11 -9.86
CA GLU A 178 -14.10 1.02 -10.26
C GLU A 178 -14.74 1.58 -9.00
N ILE A 179 -14.79 2.90 -8.87
CA ILE A 179 -15.67 3.51 -7.87
C ILE A 179 -17.11 3.23 -8.28
N VAL A 180 -17.78 2.43 -7.46
CA VAL A 180 -19.21 2.18 -7.60
C VAL A 180 -19.95 3.17 -6.71
N ASN A 181 -21.00 3.82 -7.23
CA ASN A 181 -21.89 4.72 -6.48
C ASN A 181 -21.20 5.86 -5.72
N SER A 182 -20.04 6.32 -6.21
CA SER A 182 -19.23 7.35 -5.55
C SER A 182 -18.86 6.98 -4.11
N SER A 183 -18.62 5.70 -3.79
CA SER A 183 -18.11 5.29 -2.49
C SER A 183 -16.66 4.80 -2.56
N PHE A 184 -15.89 5.08 -1.53
CA PHE A 184 -14.51 4.59 -1.40
C PHE A 184 -14.24 4.14 0.04
N GLY A 185 -13.86 2.89 0.21
CA GLY A 185 -13.26 2.34 1.42
C GLY A 185 -11.82 1.88 1.17
N VAL A 186 -10.98 1.97 2.19
CA VAL A 186 -9.58 1.50 2.09
C VAL A 186 -9.52 -0.01 1.83
N MET A 187 -10.49 -0.79 2.32
CA MET A 187 -10.54 -2.23 2.06
C MET A 187 -10.83 -2.54 0.59
N ASP A 188 -11.56 -1.67 -0.11
CA ASP A 188 -11.89 -1.87 -1.52
C ASP A 188 -10.64 -1.87 -2.41
N LEU A 189 -9.56 -1.23 -1.97
CA LEU A 189 -8.27 -1.25 -2.65
C LEU A 189 -7.60 -2.62 -2.65
N PHE A 190 -7.93 -3.49 -1.69
CA PHE A 190 -7.22 -4.75 -1.47
C PHE A 190 -8.15 -5.97 -1.50
N MET A 191 -9.46 -5.77 -1.35
CA MET A 191 -10.44 -6.82 -1.04
C MET A 191 -11.74 -6.62 -1.80
N GLY A 192 -12.49 -7.71 -1.99
CA GLY A 192 -13.83 -7.65 -2.58
C GLY A 192 -13.87 -7.55 -4.10
N HIS A 193 -12.75 -7.23 -4.76
CA HIS A 193 -12.64 -7.10 -6.22
C HIS A 193 -11.69 -8.13 -6.84
N TRP A 194 -11.94 -8.46 -8.11
CA TRP A 194 -11.02 -9.28 -8.89
C TRP A 194 -9.90 -8.41 -9.44
N PHE A 195 -8.66 -8.80 -9.19
CA PHE A 195 -7.45 -8.18 -9.70
C PHE A 195 -6.80 -9.08 -10.74
N GLY A 196 -6.34 -8.49 -11.84
CA GLY A 196 -5.56 -9.19 -12.87
C GLY A 196 -5.94 -8.77 -14.29
N PRO A 197 -5.37 -9.43 -15.30
CA PRO A 197 -4.66 -10.71 -15.19
C PRO A 197 -3.26 -10.60 -14.53
N LEU A 198 -2.94 -11.59 -13.69
CA LEU A 198 -1.61 -11.86 -13.12
C LEU A 198 -0.97 -13.03 -13.88
N GLU A 199 0.31 -12.94 -14.23
CA GLU A 199 1.06 -14.03 -14.88
C GLU A 199 2.23 -14.48 -14.00
N HIS A 200 2.23 -15.74 -13.56
CA HIS A 200 3.29 -16.31 -12.72
C HIS A 200 3.97 -17.48 -13.44
N TYR A 201 5.27 -17.67 -13.19
CA TYR A 201 6.00 -18.84 -13.66
C TYR A 201 5.59 -20.10 -12.90
N ARG A 202 5.52 -21.25 -13.60
CA ARG A 202 5.00 -22.51 -13.03
C ARG A 202 6.07 -23.46 -12.52
N PHE A 203 7.31 -23.33 -12.97
CA PHE A 203 8.33 -24.35 -12.77
C PHE A 203 9.71 -23.78 -12.47
N ASN A 204 10.47 -24.52 -11.68
CA ASN A 204 11.92 -24.36 -11.59
C ASN A 204 12.56 -25.08 -12.78
N ARG A 205 13.45 -24.39 -13.50
CA ARG A 205 14.33 -24.99 -14.53
C ARG A 205 15.77 -25.00 -14.01
N PRO A 206 16.64 -25.90 -14.48
CA PRO A 206 18.07 -25.85 -14.14
C PRO A 206 18.64 -24.45 -14.43
N GLY A 207 19.21 -23.78 -13.43
CA GLY A 207 19.73 -22.41 -13.51
C GLY A 207 18.69 -21.28 -13.36
N HIS A 208 17.40 -21.60 -13.27
CA HIS A 208 16.31 -20.62 -13.11
C HIS A 208 15.21 -21.16 -12.18
N HIS A 209 15.39 -20.95 -10.86
CA HIS A 209 14.38 -21.24 -9.84
C HIS A 209 13.34 -20.11 -9.79
N LYS A 210 12.34 -20.17 -10.67
CA LYS A 210 11.31 -19.13 -10.82
C LYS A 210 9.91 -19.59 -10.46
N MET A 211 9.71 -20.77 -9.89
CA MET A 211 8.37 -21.24 -9.56
C MET A 211 7.66 -20.21 -8.67
N ASN A 212 6.48 -19.76 -9.11
CA ASN A 212 5.65 -18.72 -8.50
C ASN A 212 6.29 -17.31 -8.44
N GLU A 213 7.37 -17.05 -9.18
CA GLU A 213 7.84 -15.69 -9.46
C GLU A 213 6.84 -14.99 -10.39
N VAL A 214 6.50 -13.76 -10.05
CA VAL A 214 5.64 -12.88 -10.85
C VAL A 214 6.39 -12.52 -12.14
N ARG A 215 5.76 -12.79 -13.29
CA ARG A 215 6.28 -12.47 -14.61
C ARG A 215 5.71 -11.17 -15.15
N SER A 216 4.41 -10.95 -15.01
CA SER A 216 3.73 -9.74 -15.45
C SER A 216 2.43 -9.51 -14.68
N ILE A 217 2.00 -8.25 -14.62
CA ILE A 217 0.69 -7.83 -14.14
C ILE A 217 0.03 -6.99 -15.23
N LEU A 218 -1.25 -7.25 -15.53
CA LEU A 218 -2.00 -6.56 -16.57
C LEU A 218 -1.27 -6.56 -17.93
N GLY A 219 -0.53 -7.65 -18.23
CA GLY A 219 0.30 -7.77 -19.43
C GLY A 219 1.63 -6.98 -19.40
N SER A 220 1.89 -6.17 -18.37
CA SER A 220 3.13 -5.42 -18.23
C SER A 220 4.14 -6.08 -17.29
N ARG A 221 5.42 -5.98 -17.63
CA ARG A 221 6.55 -6.37 -16.77
C ARG A 221 7.21 -5.20 -16.07
N HIS A 222 6.80 -3.97 -16.40
CA HIS A 222 7.39 -2.76 -15.85
C HIS A 222 6.32 -1.75 -15.46
N TYR A 223 6.56 -1.03 -14.37
CA TYR A 223 5.86 0.22 -14.11
C TYR A 223 6.35 1.30 -15.06
N GLU A 224 5.43 2.08 -15.62
CA GLU A 224 5.78 3.13 -16.59
C GLU A 224 6.54 4.30 -15.95
N ASN A 225 6.22 4.63 -14.70
CA ASN A 225 6.62 5.87 -14.07
C ASN A 225 7.83 5.75 -13.12
N TYR A 226 8.36 4.54 -12.91
CA TYR A 226 9.61 4.35 -12.18
C TYR A 226 10.79 4.22 -13.15
N ALA A 227 11.97 4.64 -12.71
CA ALA A 227 13.20 4.37 -13.43
C ALA A 227 13.68 2.92 -13.19
N SER A 228 14.44 2.38 -14.15
CA SER A 228 15.15 1.12 -13.96
C SER A 228 16.21 1.25 -12.85
N PRO A 229 16.42 0.21 -12.01
CA PRO A 229 15.78 -1.11 -12.01
C PRO A 229 14.54 -1.23 -11.10
N CYS A 230 14.04 -0.13 -10.52
CA CYS A 230 12.90 -0.15 -9.60
C CYS A 230 11.58 -0.46 -10.30
N ASN A 231 11.49 -0.11 -11.58
CA ASN A 231 10.31 -0.31 -12.39
C ASN A 231 10.02 -1.77 -12.76
N LEU A 232 10.98 -2.68 -12.60
CA LEU A 232 10.80 -4.09 -12.91
C LEU A 232 9.86 -4.77 -11.92
N ILE A 233 8.77 -5.34 -12.44
CA ILE A 233 7.86 -6.21 -11.69
C ILE A 233 8.47 -7.61 -11.65
N LYS A 234 8.95 -7.99 -10.46
CA LYS A 234 9.58 -9.29 -10.22
C LYS A 234 9.55 -9.61 -8.73
N GLY A 235 9.43 -10.88 -8.39
CA GLY A 235 9.50 -11.36 -7.01
C GLY A 235 8.60 -12.58 -6.84
N LEU A 236 8.80 -13.32 -5.76
CA LEU A 236 7.90 -14.40 -5.40
C LEU A 236 6.58 -13.83 -4.89
N ASP A 237 5.50 -14.51 -5.21
CA ASP A 237 4.22 -14.25 -4.59
C ASP A 237 4.22 -14.66 -3.10
N ILE A 238 3.42 -13.95 -2.30
CA ILE A 238 3.50 -13.98 -0.84
C ILE A 238 2.94 -15.27 -0.20
N PHE A 239 2.29 -16.14 -0.98
CA PHE A 239 1.64 -17.34 -0.45
C PHE A 239 2.41 -18.64 -0.72
N HIS A 240 3.34 -18.65 -1.68
CA HIS A 240 4.10 -19.85 -2.01
C HIS A 240 5.49 -19.51 -2.56
N PHE A 241 6.52 -20.12 -1.98
CA PHE A 241 7.92 -19.77 -2.27
C PHE A 241 8.62 -20.82 -3.15
N GLY A 242 7.86 -21.66 -3.88
CA GLY A 242 8.40 -22.72 -4.70
C GLY A 242 8.92 -23.89 -3.86
N LEU A 243 9.77 -24.74 -4.45
CA LEU A 243 10.40 -25.88 -3.78
C LEU A 243 11.79 -25.47 -3.30
N HIS A 244 12.15 -25.90 -2.07
CA HIS A 244 13.35 -25.55 -1.31
C HIS A 244 13.35 -24.18 -0.62
N ASP A 245 14.31 -24.02 0.31
CA ASP A 245 14.70 -22.72 0.81
C ASP A 245 15.21 -21.80 -0.33
N GLN A 246 15.23 -20.50 -0.06
CA GLN A 246 15.54 -19.48 -1.05
C GLN A 246 16.99 -19.01 -0.98
N GLY A 247 17.90 -19.86 -0.48
CA GLY A 247 19.31 -19.53 -0.33
C GLY A 247 19.57 -18.41 0.68
N GLN A 248 20.35 -17.39 0.29
CA GLN A 248 20.74 -16.30 1.20
C GLN A 248 19.71 -15.16 1.27
N SER A 249 18.96 -14.94 0.20
CA SER A 249 17.95 -13.89 0.14
C SER A 249 16.99 -14.12 -1.02
N PHE A 250 15.76 -13.64 -0.87
CA PHE A 250 14.78 -13.57 -1.96
C PHE A 250 14.01 -12.26 -1.91
N GLU A 251 13.27 -12.00 -2.97
CA GLU A 251 12.38 -10.84 -3.07
C GLU A 251 10.95 -11.34 -3.21
N ILE A 252 10.02 -10.70 -2.50
CA ILE A 252 8.58 -10.88 -2.73
C ILE A 252 8.03 -9.69 -3.48
N TYR A 253 6.91 -9.92 -4.16
CA TYR A 253 6.12 -8.89 -4.81
C TYR A 253 4.64 -9.06 -4.48
N PHE A 254 3.99 -7.93 -4.20
CA PHE A 254 2.54 -7.82 -4.04
C PHE A 254 2.13 -6.52 -4.74
N GLN A 255 1.06 -6.58 -5.54
CA GLN A 255 0.73 -5.51 -6.50
C GLN A 255 0.58 -4.13 -5.84
N HIS A 256 0.18 -4.08 -4.57
CA HIS A 256 -0.04 -2.82 -3.85
C HIS A 256 1.20 -2.25 -3.14
N PHE A 257 2.32 -2.98 -3.09
CA PHE A 257 3.57 -2.46 -2.51
C PHE A 257 4.37 -1.61 -3.49
N CYS A 258 4.12 -1.78 -4.80
CA CYS A 258 4.79 -1.05 -5.87
C CYS A 258 6.32 -1.16 -5.88
N ARG A 259 6.84 -2.18 -5.22
CA ARG A 259 8.26 -2.47 -5.11
C ARG A 259 8.51 -3.93 -4.78
N ARG A 260 9.77 -4.32 -4.93
CA ARG A 260 10.29 -5.62 -4.50
C ARG A 260 10.69 -5.53 -3.04
N ILE A 261 10.23 -6.47 -2.23
CA ILE A 261 10.54 -6.52 -0.80
C ILE A 261 11.57 -7.62 -0.58
N LYS A 262 12.80 -7.23 -0.25
CA LYS A 262 13.92 -8.15 -0.04
C LYS A 262 13.91 -8.73 1.37
N PHE A 263 14.08 -10.04 1.45
CA PHE A 263 14.22 -10.81 2.68
C PHE A 263 15.60 -11.48 2.72
N ILE A 264 16.24 -11.48 3.89
CA ILE A 264 17.59 -12.00 4.11
C ILE A 264 17.54 -13.13 5.13
N ARG A 265 18.23 -14.24 4.83
CA ARG A 265 18.33 -15.39 5.71
C ARG A 265 19.02 -15.03 7.03
N LYS A 266 18.44 -15.49 8.14
CA LYS A 266 19.01 -15.36 9.49
C LYS A 266 19.56 -16.67 10.02
N GLY A 267 18.93 -17.79 9.68
CA GLY A 267 19.38 -19.11 10.12
C GLY A 267 18.26 -20.12 10.20
N TYR A 268 18.58 -21.28 10.75
CA TYR A 268 17.60 -22.31 11.07
C TYR A 268 16.91 -22.02 12.40
N HIS A 269 15.62 -22.27 12.46
CA HIS A 269 14.78 -22.16 13.65
C HIS A 269 13.99 -23.45 13.84
N TRP A 270 13.45 -23.64 15.04
CA TRP A 270 12.51 -24.70 15.35
C TRP A 270 11.18 -24.07 15.73
N ASN A 271 10.12 -24.47 15.04
CA ASN A 271 8.76 -23.99 15.30
C ASN A 271 7.85 -25.21 15.44
N ASN A 272 7.34 -25.46 16.64
CA ASN A 272 6.47 -26.60 16.96
C ASN A 272 7.00 -27.97 16.49
N GLY A 273 8.32 -28.18 16.60
CA GLY A 273 8.98 -29.43 16.18
C GLY A 273 9.31 -29.52 14.68
N LEU A 274 8.95 -28.51 13.88
CA LEU A 274 9.35 -28.39 12.49
C LEU A 274 10.61 -27.53 12.37
N ARG A 275 11.60 -28.02 11.61
CA ARG A 275 12.79 -27.25 11.26
C ARG A 275 12.42 -26.24 10.18
N THR A 276 12.64 -24.96 10.45
CA THR A 276 12.37 -23.87 9.51
C THR A 276 13.64 -23.07 9.22
N VAL A 277 13.62 -22.30 8.14
CA VAL A 277 14.63 -21.27 7.84
C VAL A 277 13.96 -19.92 7.97
N ARG A 278 14.49 -19.06 8.83
CA ARG A 278 13.96 -17.71 9.06
C ARG A 278 14.64 -16.71 8.13
N TYR A 279 13.82 -15.91 7.48
CA TYR A 279 14.21 -14.76 6.69
C TYR A 279 13.57 -13.51 7.26
N GLU A 280 14.34 -12.43 7.38
CA GLU A 280 13.85 -11.14 7.86
C GLU A 280 13.94 -10.10 6.75
N VAL A 281 12.98 -9.17 6.75
CA VAL A 281 12.99 -8.09 5.77
C VAL A 281 14.28 -7.28 5.89
N TRP A 282 14.81 -6.86 4.75
CA TRP A 282 16.06 -6.10 4.72
C TRP A 282 15.86 -4.72 5.36
N PRO A 283 16.59 -4.37 6.44
CA PRO A 283 16.35 -3.12 7.17
C PRO A 283 16.62 -1.85 6.36
N PHE A 284 17.40 -1.93 5.28
CA PHE A 284 17.74 -0.78 4.44
C PHE A 284 16.83 -0.63 3.22
N LEU A 285 15.66 -1.31 3.21
CA LEU A 285 14.71 -1.30 2.10
C LEU A 285 14.33 0.14 1.66
N PHE A 286 14.20 1.07 2.59
CA PHE A 286 13.80 2.44 2.32
C PHE A 286 14.93 3.47 2.40
N ASN A 287 16.19 3.02 2.49
CA ASN A 287 17.33 3.91 2.57
C ASN A 287 17.74 4.40 1.18
N MET A 288 17.46 5.66 0.88
CA MET A 288 17.74 6.30 -0.42
C MET A 288 19.23 6.61 -0.65
N ARG A 289 20.09 6.43 0.36
CA ARG A 289 21.55 6.52 0.18
C ARG A 289 22.07 5.36 -0.68
N LEU A 290 21.41 4.21 -0.63
CA LEU A 290 21.72 3.03 -1.43
C LEU A 290 21.21 3.21 -2.86
N VAL A 291 22.08 2.98 -3.84
CA VAL A 291 21.81 3.22 -5.27
C VAL A 291 20.59 2.45 -5.76
N GLU A 292 20.42 1.20 -5.32
CA GLU A 292 19.31 0.32 -5.72
C GLU A 292 17.92 0.80 -5.28
N ASN A 293 17.83 1.71 -4.30
CA ASN A 293 16.57 2.27 -3.82
C ASN A 293 16.21 3.61 -4.48
N ARG A 294 17.18 4.35 -5.03
CA ARG A 294 17.01 5.74 -5.47
C ARG A 294 15.90 5.92 -6.51
N CYS A 295 15.69 4.92 -7.36
CA CYS A 295 14.66 4.95 -8.41
C CYS A 295 13.22 4.78 -7.88
N TYR A 296 13.03 4.52 -6.58
CA TYR A 296 11.72 4.58 -5.90
C TYR A 296 11.35 6.00 -5.45
N CYS A 297 12.26 6.97 -5.59
CA CYS A 297 11.94 8.39 -5.47
C CYS A 297 11.30 8.84 -6.78
N PHE A 298 10.04 9.26 -6.73
CA PHE A 298 9.26 9.57 -7.92
C PHE A 298 9.37 11.05 -8.32
N GLY A 299 9.39 11.30 -9.63
CA GLY A 299 9.50 12.64 -10.22
C GLY A 299 10.86 13.30 -10.00
N ASP A 300 10.91 14.63 -10.09
CA ASP A 300 12.14 15.43 -9.98
C ASP A 300 12.53 15.77 -8.52
N ARG A 301 12.08 14.95 -7.55
CA ARG A 301 12.34 15.17 -6.13
C ARG A 301 13.80 14.98 -5.79
N LYS A 302 14.28 15.71 -4.77
CA LYS A 302 15.61 15.46 -4.24
C LYS A 302 15.58 14.15 -3.46
N LEU A 303 16.60 13.30 -3.61
CA LEU A 303 16.66 11.99 -2.93
C LEU A 303 16.46 12.08 -1.41
N LYS A 304 16.92 13.17 -0.77
CA LYS A 304 16.73 13.42 0.67
C LYS A 304 15.24 13.55 1.07
N GLU A 305 14.39 13.98 0.14
CA GLU A 305 12.95 14.17 0.38
C GLU A 305 12.20 12.84 0.33
N CYS A 306 12.75 11.83 -0.34
CA CYS A 306 12.20 10.49 -0.48
C CYS A 306 12.81 9.48 0.52
N ASP A 307 13.77 9.89 1.36
CA ASP A 307 14.48 8.97 2.24
C ASP A 307 13.57 8.44 3.35
N GLY A 308 13.50 7.12 3.45
CA GLY A 308 12.77 6.42 4.50
C GLY A 308 11.40 5.85 4.12
N TYR A 309 10.97 6.02 2.86
CA TYR A 309 9.76 5.41 2.31
C TYR A 309 9.88 5.15 0.80
N THR A 310 8.90 4.46 0.22
CA THR A 310 8.68 4.35 -1.23
C THR A 310 7.52 5.25 -1.62
N ASP A 311 7.76 6.13 -2.60
CA ASP A 311 6.73 7.02 -3.12
C ASP A 311 5.81 6.26 -4.08
N LEU A 312 4.59 5.96 -3.66
CA LEU A 312 3.65 5.15 -4.41
C LEU A 312 2.99 5.91 -5.58
N ALA A 313 3.25 7.21 -5.75
CA ALA A 313 2.74 7.97 -6.89
C ALA A 313 3.12 7.34 -8.24
N GLY A 314 4.28 6.68 -8.32
CA GLY A 314 4.73 6.01 -9.56
C GLY A 314 3.81 4.86 -10.01
N CYS A 315 3.18 4.14 -9.09
CA CYS A 315 2.27 3.04 -9.46
C CYS A 315 0.80 3.42 -9.37
N PHE A 316 0.42 4.35 -8.50
CA PHE A 316 -0.97 4.79 -8.30
C PHE A 316 -1.26 6.13 -9.00
N GLY A 317 -0.73 6.27 -10.22
CA GLY A 317 -1.13 7.35 -11.12
C GLY A 317 -0.93 8.77 -10.59
N GLY A 318 0.04 9.01 -9.69
CA GLY A 318 0.34 10.32 -9.13
C GLY A 318 -0.24 10.62 -7.74
N LEU A 319 -0.88 9.65 -7.09
CA LEU A 319 -1.39 9.84 -5.73
C LEU A 319 -0.26 10.01 -4.72
N ALA A 320 -0.40 11.01 -3.84
CA ALA A 320 0.58 11.38 -2.81
C ALA A 320 0.57 10.39 -1.62
N LEU A 321 0.83 9.11 -1.91
CA LEU A 321 0.89 8.01 -0.96
C LEU A 321 2.33 7.53 -0.80
N ALA A 322 2.70 7.16 0.43
CA ALA A 322 4.00 6.63 0.76
C ALA A 322 3.89 5.30 1.51
N PHE A 323 4.76 4.36 1.15
CA PHE A 323 4.88 3.05 1.78
C PHE A 323 6.15 2.97 2.61
N SER A 324 6.05 2.57 3.88
CA SER A 324 7.18 2.51 4.80
C SER A 324 7.10 1.30 5.72
N PHE A 325 8.14 1.10 6.53
CA PHE A 325 8.01 0.27 7.72
C PHE A 325 7.14 0.98 8.78
N PRO A 326 6.43 0.24 9.64
CA PRO A 326 5.60 0.84 10.67
C PRO A 326 6.38 1.71 11.66
N HIS A 327 5.75 2.80 12.10
CA HIS A 327 6.36 3.84 12.93
C HIS A 327 7.71 4.35 12.41
N PHE A 328 7.91 4.26 11.09
CA PHE A 328 9.18 4.57 10.43
C PHE A 328 10.39 3.87 11.05
N VAL A 329 10.23 2.64 11.53
CA VAL A 329 11.38 1.85 12.02
C VAL A 329 12.41 1.69 10.88
N GLY A 330 13.67 2.01 11.14
CA GLY A 330 14.73 2.08 10.11
C GLY A 330 14.90 3.45 9.43
N SER A 331 13.97 4.38 9.65
CA SER A 331 13.97 5.75 9.09
C SER A 331 13.64 6.81 10.17
N PRO A 332 14.38 6.82 11.31
CA PRO A 332 13.98 7.60 12.48
C PRO A 332 13.96 9.12 12.26
N HIS A 333 14.62 9.65 11.23
CA HIS A 333 14.58 11.07 10.89
C HIS A 333 13.17 11.55 10.52
N LEU A 334 12.30 10.66 10.02
CA LEU A 334 10.90 11.01 9.73
C LEU A 334 10.06 11.24 11.00
N ASN A 335 10.51 10.73 12.16
CA ASN A 335 9.81 10.91 13.43
C ASN A 335 9.97 12.32 14.02
N HIS A 336 10.84 13.17 13.44
CA HIS A 336 11.00 14.54 13.92
C HIS A 336 9.78 15.42 13.59
N ASP A 337 9.04 15.06 12.54
CA ASP A 337 7.89 15.81 12.04
C ASP A 337 6.54 15.25 12.51
N VAL A 338 6.55 14.15 13.28
CA VAL A 338 5.35 13.43 13.75
C VAL A 338 5.59 12.83 15.14
N TYR A 339 4.75 13.21 16.09
CA TYR A 339 4.74 12.69 17.46
C TYR A 339 3.80 11.48 17.62
N GLY A 340 4.08 10.67 18.66
CA GLY A 340 3.26 9.51 19.04
C GLY A 340 3.68 8.19 18.40
N LEU A 341 4.77 8.17 17.63
CA LEU A 341 5.32 6.97 17.01
C LEU A 341 6.29 6.23 17.94
N ARG A 342 6.33 4.89 17.85
CA ARG A 342 7.20 4.02 18.65
C ARG A 342 7.97 3.04 17.75
N PRO A 343 9.08 3.46 17.12
CA PRO A 343 9.83 2.61 16.19
C PRO A 343 10.54 1.47 16.91
N GLN A 344 9.97 0.26 16.86
CA GLN A 344 10.58 -0.96 17.42
C GLN A 344 10.70 -2.08 16.39
N TRP A 345 11.91 -2.59 16.14
CA TRP A 345 12.11 -3.63 15.12
C TRP A 345 11.51 -4.99 15.51
N SER A 346 11.51 -5.31 16.80
CA SER A 346 10.87 -6.53 17.34
C SER A 346 9.37 -6.59 17.03
N GLU A 347 8.68 -5.45 17.15
CA GLU A 347 7.24 -5.35 16.95
C GLU A 347 6.88 -5.15 15.46
N HIS A 348 7.63 -4.30 14.75
CA HIS A 348 7.27 -3.82 13.42
C HIS A 348 8.04 -4.49 12.28
N GLY A 349 9.09 -5.26 12.58
CA GLY A 349 9.89 -5.97 11.59
C GLY A 349 9.14 -7.16 10.98
N SER A 350 9.29 -7.34 9.67
CA SER A 350 8.69 -8.46 8.94
C SER A 350 9.63 -9.67 8.88
N PHE A 351 9.06 -10.88 8.91
CA PHE A 351 9.81 -12.12 8.74
C PHE A 351 8.96 -13.22 8.08
N ILE A 352 9.64 -14.20 7.48
CA ILE A 352 9.03 -15.40 6.90
C ILE A 352 9.87 -16.60 7.35
N GLU A 353 9.21 -17.61 7.91
CA GLU A 353 9.80 -18.91 8.26
C GLU A 353 9.29 -19.96 7.27
N LEU A 354 10.21 -20.52 6.50
CA LEU A 354 9.92 -21.55 5.49
C LEU A 354 10.36 -22.92 5.98
N GLU A 355 9.57 -23.95 5.69
CA GLU A 355 10.07 -25.33 5.71
C GLU A 355 11.07 -25.51 4.54
N PRO A 356 12.33 -25.90 4.81
CA PRO A 356 13.42 -25.85 3.85
C PRO A 356 13.33 -26.81 2.66
N THR A 357 12.51 -27.87 2.73
CA THR A 357 12.39 -28.85 1.63
C THR A 357 11.30 -28.45 0.65
N LEU A 358 10.12 -28.08 1.13
CA LEU A 358 8.92 -27.80 0.34
C LEU A 358 8.70 -26.31 0.09
N GLY A 359 9.44 -25.41 0.75
CA GLY A 359 9.29 -23.96 0.60
C GLY A 359 7.94 -23.43 1.10
N ILE A 360 7.31 -24.16 2.01
CA ILE A 360 6.00 -23.81 2.57
C ILE A 360 6.21 -22.83 3.74
N PRO A 361 5.50 -21.68 3.78
CA PRO A 361 5.55 -20.79 4.93
C PRO A 361 4.86 -21.45 6.13
N VAL A 362 5.61 -21.67 7.21
CA VAL A 362 5.11 -22.21 8.48
C VAL A 362 4.64 -21.08 9.39
N HIS A 363 5.35 -19.96 9.36
CA HIS A 363 5.04 -18.77 10.14
C HIS A 363 5.56 -17.54 9.43
N ALA A 364 4.69 -16.58 9.13
CA ALA A 364 5.05 -15.34 8.47
C ALA A 364 4.38 -14.16 9.17
N LYS A 365 5.12 -13.06 9.28
CA LYS A 365 4.62 -11.74 9.68
C LYS A 365 5.08 -10.72 8.65
N LEU A 366 4.15 -10.12 7.93
CA LEU A 366 4.41 -8.98 7.05
C LEU A 366 3.78 -7.74 7.68
N SER A 367 4.58 -6.73 7.97
CA SER A 367 4.15 -5.52 8.68
C SER A 367 4.67 -4.28 7.97
N PHE A 368 3.73 -3.43 7.54
CA PHE A 368 4.01 -2.24 6.73
C PHE A 368 3.03 -1.10 7.03
N GLN A 369 3.36 0.10 6.57
CA GLN A 369 2.58 1.31 6.83
C GLN A 369 2.36 2.12 5.57
N PHE A 370 1.16 2.66 5.44
CA PHE A 370 0.74 3.60 4.41
C PHE A 370 0.62 5.00 5.01
N ASN A 371 1.07 5.98 4.25
CA ASN A 371 1.22 7.36 4.69
C ASN A 371 0.77 8.31 3.57
N PHE A 372 0.42 9.54 3.93
CA PHE A 372 0.25 10.63 2.96
C PHE A 372 1.50 11.50 2.89
N ILE A 373 1.89 11.90 1.68
CA ILE A 373 3.01 12.82 1.45
C ILE A 373 2.47 14.25 1.44
N LEU A 374 2.32 14.86 2.62
CA LEU A 374 1.62 16.15 2.74
C LEU A 374 2.35 17.34 2.14
N ARG A 375 3.66 17.19 1.89
CA ARG A 375 4.45 18.22 1.19
C ARG A 375 4.01 18.46 -0.24
N ASP A 376 3.37 17.45 -0.84
CA ASP A 376 2.88 17.52 -2.22
C ASP A 376 1.54 18.24 -2.31
N LEU A 377 0.96 18.63 -1.17
CA LEU A 377 -0.30 19.32 -1.15
C LEU A 377 -0.14 20.81 -1.47
N PRO A 378 -1.09 21.36 -2.22
CA PRO A 378 -1.12 22.77 -2.54
C PRO A 378 -1.32 23.64 -1.28
N ARG A 379 -0.60 24.78 -1.23
CA ARG A 379 -0.60 25.70 -0.08
C ARG A 379 -1.61 26.84 -0.26
N PHE A 380 -2.86 26.61 0.12
CA PHE A 380 -3.89 27.66 0.17
C PHE A 380 -4.92 27.40 1.27
N GLY A 381 -5.63 28.45 1.69
CA GLY A 381 -6.69 28.33 2.69
C GLY A 381 -6.22 27.57 3.95
N PRO A 382 -6.95 26.54 4.40
CA PRO A 382 -6.56 25.71 5.55
C PRO A 382 -5.20 24.99 5.41
N LEU A 383 -4.68 24.81 4.18
CA LEU A 383 -3.40 24.14 3.91
C LEU A 383 -2.19 25.09 3.90
N SER A 384 -2.44 26.40 3.98
CA SER A 384 -1.39 27.43 3.85
C SER A 384 -0.30 27.33 4.91
N LYS A 385 -0.68 26.89 6.13
CA LYS A 385 0.23 26.72 7.26
C LYS A 385 0.50 25.25 7.61
N LEU A 386 -0.13 24.30 6.90
CA LEU A 386 -0.03 22.88 7.20
C LEU A 386 1.45 22.43 7.25
N HIS A 387 1.86 21.80 8.35
CA HIS A 387 3.22 21.28 8.52
C HIS A 387 3.56 20.24 7.43
N GLU A 388 4.74 20.32 6.84
CA GLU A 388 5.17 19.35 5.83
C GLU A 388 5.66 18.08 6.51
N CYS A 389 5.00 16.94 6.26
CA CYS A 389 5.48 15.66 6.75
C CYS A 389 5.02 14.49 5.87
N ILE A 390 5.61 13.32 6.12
CA ILE A 390 5.05 12.04 5.71
C ILE A 390 4.12 11.61 6.83
N MET A 391 2.81 11.79 6.65
CA MET A 391 1.82 11.58 7.70
C MET A 391 1.36 10.10 7.71
N PRO A 392 1.67 9.32 8.77
CA PRO A 392 1.11 7.99 8.95
C PRO A 392 -0.40 8.02 8.95
N TYR A 393 -1.01 7.10 8.21
CA TYR A 393 -2.46 6.96 8.16
C TYR A 393 -2.92 5.61 8.69
N ALA A 394 -2.31 4.53 8.20
CA ALA A 394 -2.61 3.18 8.67
C ALA A 394 -1.38 2.28 8.58
N ARG A 395 -1.27 1.33 9.51
CA ARG A 395 -0.35 0.20 9.37
C ARG A 395 -1.11 -1.12 9.37
N VAL A 396 -0.58 -2.07 8.63
CA VAL A 396 -1.14 -3.41 8.46
C VAL A 396 -0.11 -4.43 8.93
N THR A 397 -0.55 -5.43 9.66
CA THR A 397 0.25 -6.60 10.00
C THR A 397 -0.50 -7.86 9.57
N VAL A 398 0.01 -8.51 8.53
CA VAL A 398 -0.49 -9.80 8.05
C VAL A 398 0.31 -10.90 8.73
N GLN A 399 -0.40 -11.83 9.36
CA GLN A 399 0.15 -12.98 10.06
C GLN A 399 -0.43 -14.26 9.48
N ALA A 400 0.42 -15.22 9.17
CA ALA A 400 0.02 -16.57 8.80
C ALA A 400 0.82 -17.54 9.64
N LYS A 401 0.14 -18.47 10.30
CA LYS A 401 0.78 -19.48 11.13
C LYS A 401 0.07 -20.81 10.94
N VAL A 402 0.85 -21.86 10.70
CA VAL A 402 0.32 -23.23 10.65
C VAL A 402 0.08 -23.71 12.07
N ASP A 403 -1.17 -23.90 12.45
CA ASP A 403 -1.55 -24.51 13.72
C ASP A 403 -1.73 -26.04 13.53
N GLY A 404 -1.05 -26.83 14.38
CA GLY A 404 -1.37 -28.22 14.75
C GLY A 404 -1.38 -29.34 13.69
N TRP A 405 -1.65 -29.07 12.41
CA TRP A 405 -2.05 -30.11 11.44
C TRP A 405 -0.92 -30.71 10.59
N LEU A 406 0.31 -30.18 10.67
CA LEU A 406 1.47 -30.75 9.97
C LEU A 406 2.32 -31.70 10.85
N GLN A 407 1.79 -32.16 11.99
CA GLN A 407 2.42 -33.18 12.85
C GLN A 407 2.05 -34.62 12.44
N LEU A 408 2.05 -34.91 11.14
CA LEU A 408 1.88 -36.28 10.62
C LEU A 408 3.23 -36.95 10.39
#